data_AF-A0A6S7HVS1-F1
#
_entry.id   AF-A0A6S7HVS1-F1
#
_cell.length_a   1.000
_cell.length_b   1.000
_cell.length_c   1.000
_cell.angle_alpha   90.00
_cell.angle_beta   90.00
_cell.angle_gamma   90.00
#
_symmetry.space_group_name_H-M   'P 1'
#
loop_
_entity.id
_entity.type
_entity.pdbx_description
1 polymer ?
#
loop_
_entity_poly.entity_id
_entity_poly.type
_entity_poly.pdbx_seq_one_letter_code
_entity_poly.pdbx_strand_id
1 'polypeptide(L)'
;QTIQSRGAKLDVPVLRKWLNKEDAVENQKGKNLLSVRAMMKIVYVIYCALKAVDWLDLCGHHGIILNPEKFVFGADTVEFAGFEITPDSVRPCKKFLNAILNFPKPTNITDIRSWFGLINQVSYAFSSTERMLPFRELLKPGSTFHWTPELNTLFEESKSVIVSEIERGVQIFDKSERTCLATDWSKNGIGFWLFQKHCTCDSTDTFCCPTGWKVTLVGSRFTHAAESRYAPIEGEALAVADALDKARFFVKTGCTDLNNRC
;
A
#
# COMPACT_ATOMS: atom_id res chain seq x y z
N GLN A 1 27.65 -36.36 28.35
CA GLN A 1 26.59 -35.89 29.26
C GLN A 1 25.42 -35.43 28.41
N THR A 2 24.37 -36.23 28.42
CA THR A 2 23.19 -36.12 27.57
C THR A 2 22.20 -35.19 28.25
N ILE A 3 21.95 -34.00 27.67
CA ILE A 3 20.86 -33.14 28.12
C ILE A 3 19.62 -33.54 27.32
N GLN A 4 18.77 -34.34 27.96
CA GLN A 4 17.40 -34.60 27.53
C GLN A 4 16.61 -33.29 27.55
N SER A 5 16.39 -32.67 26.39
CA SER A 5 15.30 -31.71 26.24
C SER A 5 14.00 -32.51 26.21
N ARG A 6 13.21 -32.39 27.27
CA ARG A 6 11.81 -32.85 27.30
C ARG A 6 11.04 -32.03 26.27
N GLY A 7 10.99 -32.51 25.04
CA GLY A 7 10.10 -32.01 24.02
C GLY A 7 8.66 -32.27 24.44
N ALA A 8 7.95 -31.22 24.85
CA ALA A 8 6.50 -31.23 24.74
C ALA A 8 6.18 -31.25 23.25
N LYS A 9 5.89 -32.45 22.71
CA LYS A 9 5.30 -32.59 21.38
C LYS A 9 3.98 -31.83 21.37
N LEU A 10 3.96 -30.67 20.75
CA LEU A 10 2.72 -29.96 20.43
C LEU A 10 2.01 -30.76 19.34
N ASP A 11 0.92 -31.42 19.73
CA ASP A 11 0.13 -32.28 18.85
C ASP A 11 -0.76 -31.42 17.95
N VAL A 12 -0.23 -31.09 16.76
CA VAL A 12 -0.86 -30.23 15.74
C VAL A 12 -2.32 -30.61 15.42
N PRO A 13 -2.74 -31.90 15.39
CA PRO A 13 -4.14 -32.29 15.22
C PRO A 13 -5.06 -31.84 16.35
N VAL A 14 -4.57 -31.80 17.60
CA VAL A 14 -5.36 -31.38 18.78
C VAL A 14 -5.62 -29.87 18.73
N LEU A 15 -4.61 -29.08 18.34
CA LEU A 15 -4.76 -27.64 18.13
C LEU A 15 -5.71 -27.32 16.97
N ARG A 16 -5.63 -28.07 15.87
CA ARG A 16 -6.53 -27.92 14.72
C ARG A 16 -7.98 -28.25 15.08
N LYS A 17 -8.19 -29.21 15.99
CA LYS A 17 -9.51 -29.55 16.56
C LYS A 17 -10.05 -28.51 17.54
N TRP A 18 -9.16 -27.72 18.17
CA TRP A 18 -9.50 -26.63 19.08
C TRP A 18 -9.90 -25.36 18.31
N LEU A 19 -9.14 -24.99 17.28
CA LEU A 19 -9.47 -23.91 16.33
C LEU A 19 -10.85 -24.12 15.70
N ASN A 20 -11.12 -25.33 15.18
CA ASN A 20 -12.43 -25.67 14.60
C ASN A 20 -13.59 -25.70 15.62
N LYS A 21 -13.29 -25.68 16.93
CA LYS A 21 -14.30 -25.64 18.00
C LYS A 21 -14.63 -24.22 18.42
N GLU A 22 -13.74 -23.25 18.25
CA GLU A 22 -13.98 -21.84 18.61
C GLU A 22 -14.91 -21.13 17.63
N ASP A 23 -14.93 -21.52 16.35
CA ASP A 23 -15.93 -21.06 15.37
C ASP A 23 -17.39 -21.39 15.82
N ALA A 24 -17.57 -22.31 16.76
CA ALA A 24 -18.88 -22.66 17.34
C ALA A 24 -19.23 -21.89 18.63
N VAL A 25 -18.32 -21.09 19.19
CA VAL A 25 -18.47 -20.42 20.51
C VAL A 25 -18.89 -18.95 20.41
N GLU A 26 -18.98 -18.39 19.19
CA GLU A 26 -19.39 -16.99 18.95
C GLU A 26 -20.83 -16.65 19.40
N ASN A 27 -21.58 -17.64 19.92
CA ASN A 27 -22.98 -17.48 20.32
C ASN A 27 -23.25 -17.44 21.85
N GLN A 28 -22.25 -17.17 22.69
CA GLN A 28 -22.48 -17.01 24.14
C GLN A 28 -21.98 -15.66 24.70
N LYS A 29 -22.94 -14.75 24.85
CA LYS A 29 -22.85 -13.41 25.40
C LYS A 29 -22.04 -13.32 26.71
N GLY A 30 -21.18 -12.30 26.79
CA GLY A 30 -21.04 -11.50 28.02
C GLY A 30 -20.02 -11.94 29.06
N LYS A 31 -18.81 -12.39 28.69
CA LYS A 31 -17.69 -12.50 29.64
C LYS A 31 -16.45 -11.77 29.14
N ASN A 32 -16.08 -10.71 29.86
CA ASN A 32 -14.85 -9.90 29.79
C ASN A 32 -14.15 -9.84 28.42
N LEU A 33 -14.44 -8.78 27.65
CA LEU A 33 -13.80 -8.43 26.37
C LEU A 33 -12.25 -8.49 26.41
N LEU A 34 -11.64 -8.20 27.56
CA LEU A 34 -10.20 -8.28 27.79
C LEU A 34 -9.66 -9.73 27.78
N SER A 35 -10.44 -10.69 28.29
CA SER A 35 -10.10 -12.11 28.29
C SER A 35 -10.22 -12.72 26.90
N VAL A 36 -11.25 -12.32 26.14
CA VAL A 36 -11.47 -12.81 24.77
C VAL A 36 -10.41 -12.26 23.81
N ARG A 37 -10.05 -10.96 23.92
CA ARG A 37 -8.95 -10.38 23.15
C ARG A 37 -7.59 -11.02 23.47
N ALA A 38 -7.33 -11.33 24.73
CA ALA A 38 -6.10 -12.04 25.12
C ALA A 38 -6.07 -13.47 24.55
N MET A 39 -7.19 -14.20 24.60
CA MET A 39 -7.30 -15.53 23.98
C MET A 39 -7.15 -15.47 22.46
N MET A 40 -7.82 -14.54 21.77
CA MET A 40 -7.64 -14.34 20.32
C MET A 40 -6.19 -14.05 19.93
N LYS A 41 -5.47 -13.22 20.71
CA LYS A 41 -4.03 -12.98 20.48
C LYS A 41 -3.21 -14.26 20.62
N ILE A 42 -3.47 -15.07 21.63
CA ILE A 42 -2.78 -16.34 21.84
C ILE A 42 -3.05 -17.31 20.69
N VAL A 43 -4.31 -17.45 20.28
CA VAL A 43 -4.72 -18.30 19.14
C VAL A 43 -4.08 -17.81 17.84
N TYR A 44 -4.05 -16.51 17.60
CA TYR A 44 -3.41 -15.91 16.43
C TYR A 44 -1.90 -16.17 16.39
N VAL A 45 -1.20 -16.00 17.51
CA VAL A 45 0.24 -16.28 17.62
C VAL A 45 0.53 -17.77 17.35
N ILE A 46 -0.27 -18.67 17.92
CA ILE A 46 -0.14 -20.12 17.68
C ILE A 46 -0.40 -20.45 16.20
N TYR A 47 -1.43 -19.87 15.61
CA TYR A 47 -1.74 -20.07 14.20
C TYR A 47 -0.61 -19.58 13.28
N CYS A 48 -0.09 -18.36 13.52
CA CYS A 48 1.06 -17.83 12.79
C CYS A 48 2.29 -18.73 12.93
N ALA A 49 2.55 -19.27 14.13
CA ALA A 49 3.66 -20.18 14.36
C ALA A 49 3.52 -21.49 13.58
N LEU A 50 2.33 -22.11 13.60
CA LEU A 50 2.08 -23.33 12.84
C LEU A 50 2.25 -23.09 11.33
N LYS A 51 1.71 -21.98 10.82
CA LYS A 51 1.85 -21.62 9.40
C LYS A 51 3.29 -21.36 8.99
N ALA A 52 4.08 -20.72 9.85
CA ALA A 52 5.49 -20.50 9.57
C ALA A 52 6.28 -21.81 9.55
N VAL A 53 6.00 -22.76 10.46
CA VAL A 53 6.63 -24.07 10.45
C VAL A 53 6.30 -24.85 9.17
N ASP A 54 5.02 -24.88 8.78
CA ASP A 54 4.58 -25.53 7.52
C ASP A 54 5.31 -24.90 6.30
N TRP A 55 5.45 -23.57 6.29
CA TRP A 55 6.14 -22.84 5.22
C TRP A 55 7.66 -23.12 5.20
N LEU A 56 8.31 -23.15 6.36
CA LEU A 56 9.73 -23.48 6.49
C LEU A 56 10.01 -24.92 6.04
N ASP A 57 9.14 -25.86 6.37
CA ASP A 57 9.23 -27.26 5.94
C ASP A 57 9.10 -27.39 4.41
N LEU A 58 8.15 -26.67 3.81
CA LEU A 58 8.00 -26.59 2.37
C LEU A 58 9.25 -26.02 1.68
N CYS A 59 9.80 -24.93 2.21
CA CYS A 59 11.06 -24.36 1.71
C CYS A 59 12.21 -25.37 1.79
N GLY A 60 12.33 -26.09 2.90
CA GLY A 60 13.33 -27.14 3.09
C GLY A 60 13.20 -28.27 2.06
N HIS A 61 11.98 -28.76 1.82
CA HIS A 61 11.71 -29.80 0.81
C HIS A 61 12.08 -29.38 -0.61
N HIS A 62 11.95 -28.09 -0.94
CA HIS A 62 12.31 -27.55 -2.24
C HIS A 62 13.75 -27.00 -2.32
N GLY A 63 14.57 -27.21 -1.29
CA GLY A 63 15.97 -26.78 -1.27
C GLY A 63 16.17 -25.26 -1.17
N ILE A 64 15.18 -24.51 -0.69
CA ILE A 64 15.28 -23.07 -0.47
C ILE A 64 15.99 -22.82 0.87
N ILE A 65 17.18 -22.24 0.80
CA ILE A 65 17.96 -21.86 1.98
C ILE A 65 17.63 -20.42 2.36
N LEU A 66 17.15 -20.23 3.59
CA LEU A 66 16.81 -18.92 4.14
C LEU A 66 17.99 -18.36 4.93
N ASN A 67 18.22 -17.05 4.84
CA ASN A 67 19.21 -16.36 5.66
C ASN A 67 18.63 -16.09 7.07
N PRO A 68 19.20 -16.67 8.14
CA PRO A 68 18.70 -16.47 9.50
C PRO A 68 18.72 -14.99 9.94
N GLU A 69 19.69 -14.21 9.47
CA GLU A 69 19.85 -12.79 9.85
C GLU A 69 18.75 -11.90 9.25
N LYS A 70 18.17 -12.31 8.12
CA LYS A 70 17.08 -11.57 7.45
C LYS A 70 15.70 -12.11 7.81
N PHE A 71 15.64 -13.23 8.52
CA PHE A 71 14.38 -13.88 8.86
C PHE A 71 13.84 -13.29 10.16
N VAL A 72 12.69 -12.61 10.06
CA VAL A 72 11.98 -12.03 11.20
C VAL A 72 10.72 -12.85 11.43
N PHE A 73 10.54 -13.34 12.65
CA PHE A 73 9.42 -14.20 13.02
C PHE A 73 8.64 -13.63 14.20
N GLY A 74 7.31 -13.62 14.08
CA GLY A 74 6.40 -13.24 15.18
C GLY A 74 6.51 -11.78 15.63
N ALA A 75 6.99 -10.88 14.78
CA ALA A 75 7.05 -9.44 15.08
C ALA A 75 5.74 -8.75 14.68
N ASP A 76 5.25 -7.85 15.52
CA ASP A 76 4.07 -7.02 15.23
C ASP A 76 4.33 -6.04 14.07
N THR A 77 5.60 -5.64 13.90
CA THR A 77 6.03 -4.74 12.83
C THR A 77 7.14 -5.40 12.03
N VAL A 78 6.99 -5.44 10.70
CA VAL A 78 7.98 -6.03 9.79
C VAL A 78 8.31 -5.10 8.62
N GLU A 79 9.59 -5.00 8.26
CA GLU A 79 10.00 -4.31 7.03
C GLU A 79 9.95 -5.29 5.84
N PHE A 80 9.14 -4.99 4.82
CA PHE A 80 9.02 -5.78 3.60
C PHE A 80 8.94 -4.88 2.36
N ALA A 81 9.80 -5.13 1.38
CA ALA A 81 9.85 -4.39 0.11
C ALA A 81 9.90 -2.84 0.25
N GLY A 82 10.48 -2.34 1.34
CA GLY A 82 10.57 -0.91 1.62
C GLY A 82 9.38 -0.29 2.36
N PHE A 83 8.45 -1.14 2.79
CA PHE A 83 7.34 -0.79 3.65
C PHE A 83 7.50 -1.42 5.03
N GLU A 84 7.19 -0.64 6.06
CA GLU A 84 6.93 -1.08 7.42
C GLU A 84 5.46 -1.49 7.52
N ILE A 85 5.23 -2.79 7.67
CA ILE A 85 3.90 -3.38 7.82
C ILE A 85 3.66 -3.54 9.32
N THR A 86 2.61 -2.87 9.81
CA THR A 86 2.06 -3.06 11.16
C THR A 86 0.71 -3.77 11.05
N PRO A 87 0.08 -4.21 12.16
CA PRO A 87 -1.21 -4.92 12.11
C PRO A 87 -2.32 -4.07 11.48
N ASP A 88 -2.22 -2.74 11.63
CA ASP A 88 -3.27 -1.79 11.24
C ASP A 88 -2.86 -0.87 10.08
N SER A 89 -1.58 -0.84 9.69
CA SER A 89 -1.11 0.11 8.67
C SER A 89 0.11 -0.38 7.91
N VAL A 90 0.15 -0.07 6.61
CA VAL A 90 1.35 -0.21 5.78
C VAL A 90 1.92 1.18 5.63
N ARG A 91 3.11 1.40 6.18
CA ARG A 91 3.82 2.68 6.12
C ARG A 91 5.09 2.49 5.32
N PRO A 92 5.58 3.48 4.60
CA PRO A 92 6.92 3.42 4.02
C PRO A 92 7.97 3.42 5.14
N CYS A 93 9.06 2.65 4.98
CA CYS A 93 10.10 2.60 6.00
C CYS A 93 10.75 3.98 6.20
N LYS A 94 11.11 4.32 7.44
CA LYS A 94 11.84 5.56 7.77
C LYS A 94 13.13 5.74 6.97
N LYS A 95 13.79 4.64 6.57
CA LYS A 95 14.96 4.65 5.70
C LYS A 95 14.68 5.30 4.34
N PHE A 96 13.51 5.05 3.76
CA PHE A 96 13.09 5.67 2.50
C PHE A 96 12.83 7.17 2.68
N LEU A 97 12.13 7.56 3.75
CA LEU A 97 11.89 8.97 4.06
C LEU A 97 13.21 9.73 4.28
N ASN A 98 14.12 9.13 5.05
CA ASN A 98 15.45 9.68 5.29
C ASN A 98 16.28 9.79 4.00
N ALA A 99 16.14 8.86 3.06
CA ALA A 99 16.83 8.93 1.77
C ALA A 99 16.34 10.13 0.92
N ILE A 100 15.05 10.47 1.01
CA ILE A 100 14.47 11.64 0.33
C ILE A 100 14.95 12.94 0.99
N LEU A 101 14.91 13.02 2.33
CA LEU A 101 15.36 14.20 3.07
C LEU A 101 16.85 14.48 2.86
N ASN A 102 17.67 13.43 2.93
CA ASN A 102 19.12 13.54 2.80
C ASN A 102 19.60 13.47 1.35
N PHE A 103 18.69 13.57 0.36
CA PHE A 103 19.10 13.54 -1.04
C PHE A 103 20.06 14.70 -1.33
N PRO A 104 21.25 14.42 -1.88
CA PRO A 104 22.27 15.43 -2.07
C PRO A 104 21.82 16.50 -3.05
N LYS A 105 22.31 17.72 -2.85
CA LYS A 105 22.04 18.83 -3.78
C LYS A 105 22.49 18.44 -5.20
N PRO A 106 21.61 18.52 -6.21
CA PRO A 106 21.97 18.23 -7.59
C PRO A 106 23.05 19.18 -8.10
N THR A 107 24.12 18.60 -8.66
CA THR A 107 25.25 19.35 -9.25
C THR A 107 25.28 19.27 -10.77
N ASN A 108 24.54 18.33 -11.34
CA ASN A 108 24.48 18.07 -12.77
C ASN A 108 23.07 17.65 -13.21
N ILE A 109 22.84 17.59 -14.52
CA ILE A 109 21.53 17.21 -15.09
C ILE A 109 21.16 15.76 -14.73
N THR A 110 22.14 14.87 -14.62
CA THR A 110 21.94 13.46 -14.24
C THR A 110 21.38 13.34 -12.82
N ASP A 111 21.83 14.18 -11.89
CA ASP A 111 21.33 14.23 -10.51
C ASP A 111 19.87 14.70 -10.49
N ILE A 112 19.51 15.70 -11.31
CA ILE A 112 18.11 16.15 -11.45
C ILE A 112 17.23 15.04 -12.05
N ARG A 113 17.73 14.32 -13.06
CA ARG A 113 17.01 13.17 -13.62
C ARG A 113 16.80 12.07 -12.59
N SER A 114 17.82 11.79 -11.78
CA SER A 114 17.75 10.81 -10.69
C SER A 114 16.72 11.24 -9.63
N TRP A 115 16.72 12.51 -9.25
CA TRP A 115 15.72 13.10 -8.36
C TRP A 115 14.30 12.97 -8.93
N PHE A 116 14.09 13.33 -10.20
CA PHE A 116 12.78 13.15 -10.84
C PHE A 116 12.34 11.70 -10.96
N GLY A 117 13.27 10.78 -11.21
CA GLY A 117 12.99 9.34 -11.21
C GLY A 117 12.44 8.90 -9.86
N LEU A 118 13.11 9.33 -8.77
CA LEU A 118 12.66 9.06 -7.40
C LEU A 118 11.28 9.66 -7.12
N ILE A 119 11.05 10.93 -7.46
CA ILE A 119 9.74 11.57 -7.25
C ILE A 119 8.66 10.86 -8.06
N ASN A 120 8.91 10.52 -9.32
CA ASN A 120 7.93 9.80 -10.15
C ASN A 120 7.55 8.45 -9.54
N GLN A 121 8.52 7.74 -8.95
CA GLN A 121 8.27 6.45 -8.31
C GLN A 121 7.43 6.60 -7.05
N VAL A 122 7.65 7.66 -6.28
CA VAL A 122 7.08 7.81 -4.94
C VAL A 122 5.79 8.64 -4.93
N SER A 123 5.72 9.68 -5.76
CA SER A 123 4.54 10.54 -5.92
C SER A 123 4.49 11.14 -7.34
N TYR A 124 3.97 10.36 -8.28
CA TYR A 124 3.73 10.79 -9.67
C TYR A 124 2.84 12.05 -9.76
N ALA A 125 1.87 12.20 -8.84
CA ALA A 125 1.03 13.39 -8.81
C ALA A 125 1.85 14.65 -8.48
N PHE A 126 2.74 14.56 -7.48
CA PHE A 126 3.60 15.68 -7.10
C PHE A 126 4.59 16.04 -8.20
N SER A 127 5.18 15.05 -8.88
CA SER A 127 6.11 15.26 -9.99
C SER A 127 5.49 15.98 -11.18
N SER A 128 4.16 16.06 -11.27
CA SER A 128 3.36 16.68 -12.33
C SER A 128 2.81 18.08 -11.97
N THR A 129 2.98 18.54 -10.73
CA THR A 129 2.51 19.86 -10.25
C THR A 129 3.25 21.05 -10.89
N GLU A 130 2.63 22.23 -10.87
CA GLU A 130 3.28 23.49 -11.32
C GLU A 130 4.54 23.83 -10.51
N ARG A 131 4.59 23.44 -9.23
CA ARG A 131 5.77 23.64 -8.38
C ARG A 131 7.02 22.94 -8.90
N MET A 132 6.85 21.83 -9.62
CA MET A 132 7.95 21.08 -10.24
C MET A 132 8.27 21.53 -11.67
N LEU A 133 7.52 22.51 -12.23
CA LEU A 133 7.73 23.03 -13.58
C LEU A 133 9.18 23.52 -13.81
N PRO A 134 9.80 24.32 -12.92
CA PRO A 134 11.16 24.81 -13.14
C PRO A 134 12.18 23.69 -13.33
N PHE A 135 12.01 22.58 -12.59
CA PHE A 135 12.87 21.42 -12.75
C PHE A 135 12.60 20.65 -14.04
N ARG A 136 11.37 20.62 -14.57
CA ARG A 136 11.08 20.01 -15.89
C ARG A 136 11.68 20.81 -17.03
N GLU A 137 11.73 22.14 -16.91
CA GLU A 137 12.37 23.00 -17.91
C GLU A 137 13.89 22.79 -17.99
N LEU A 138 14.53 22.55 -16.84
CA LEU A 138 15.94 22.14 -16.75
C LEU A 138 16.22 20.79 -17.42
N LEU A 139 15.22 19.90 -17.51
CA LEU A 139 15.36 18.58 -18.12
C LEU A 139 15.13 18.57 -19.64
N LYS A 140 14.64 19.68 -20.23
CA LYS A 140 14.40 19.75 -21.68
C LYS A 140 15.71 19.64 -22.47
N PRO A 141 15.72 18.95 -23.62
CA PRO A 141 16.90 18.89 -24.48
C PRO A 141 17.27 20.28 -24.98
N GLY A 142 18.55 20.66 -24.85
CA GLY A 142 19.05 21.98 -25.21
C GLY A 142 19.13 23.00 -24.06
N SER A 143 18.61 22.67 -22.87
CA SER A 143 18.74 23.52 -21.68
C SER A 143 20.14 23.41 -21.07
N THR A 144 20.79 24.53 -20.81
CA THR A 144 22.02 24.59 -20.01
C THR A 144 21.69 24.41 -18.53
N PHE A 145 22.44 23.55 -17.85
CA PHE A 145 22.29 23.35 -16.41
C PHE A 145 22.64 24.65 -15.67
N HIS A 146 21.68 25.17 -14.91
CA HIS A 146 21.87 26.30 -14.03
C HIS A 146 21.13 26.01 -12.72
N TRP A 147 21.81 26.24 -11.59
CA TRP A 147 21.24 26.02 -10.28
C TRP A 147 21.19 27.35 -9.53
N THR A 148 19.98 27.91 -9.42
CA THR A 148 19.77 29.20 -8.75
C THR A 148 19.40 29.00 -7.27
N PRO A 149 19.54 30.04 -6.43
CA PRO A 149 19.07 29.99 -5.05
C PRO A 149 17.58 29.66 -4.93
N GLU A 150 16.75 30.13 -5.86
CA GLU A 150 15.31 29.88 -5.89
C GLU A 150 15.01 28.40 -6.15
N LEU A 151 15.73 27.77 -7.08
CA LEU A 151 15.66 26.33 -7.33
C LEU A 151 16.09 25.52 -6.11
N ASN A 152 17.08 26.01 -5.35
CA ASN A 152 17.50 25.38 -4.11
C ASN A 152 16.40 25.41 -3.05
N THR A 153 15.73 26.55 -2.88
CA THR A 153 14.59 26.68 -1.96
C THR A 153 13.45 25.75 -2.36
N LEU A 154 13.07 25.76 -3.64
CA LEU A 154 12.05 24.86 -4.18
C LEU A 154 12.41 23.38 -3.99
N PHE A 155 13.69 23.03 -4.11
CA PHE A 155 14.17 21.67 -3.92
C PHE A 155 14.01 21.21 -2.47
N GLU A 156 14.44 22.01 -1.50
CA GLU A 156 14.28 21.68 -0.07
C GLU A 156 12.82 21.66 0.37
N GLU A 157 12.00 22.57 -0.14
CA GLU A 157 10.54 22.53 0.06
C GLU A 157 9.94 21.24 -0.53
N SER A 158 10.36 20.85 -1.73
CA SER A 158 9.83 19.66 -2.40
C SER A 158 10.08 18.39 -1.60
N LYS A 159 11.26 18.23 -0.98
CA LYS A 159 11.56 17.10 -0.09
C LYS A 159 10.57 17.00 1.06
N SER A 160 10.29 18.12 1.71
CA SER A 160 9.41 18.18 2.87
C SER A 160 7.95 17.85 2.51
N VAL A 161 7.48 18.38 1.38
CA VAL A 161 6.12 18.08 0.87
C VAL A 161 6.00 16.63 0.43
N ILE A 162 7.02 16.08 -0.23
CA ILE A 162 7.03 14.67 -0.63
C ILE A 162 6.96 13.78 0.61
N VAL A 163 7.75 14.05 1.64
CA VAL A 163 7.72 13.28 2.90
C VAL A 163 6.35 13.36 3.56
N SER A 164 5.75 14.55 3.66
CA SER A 164 4.43 14.68 4.29
C SER A 164 3.32 13.97 3.51
N GLU A 165 3.37 13.99 2.17
CA GLU A 165 2.43 13.24 1.32
C GLU A 165 2.61 11.73 1.47
N ILE A 166 3.85 11.26 1.53
CA ILE A 166 4.17 9.85 1.76
C ILE A 166 3.71 9.38 3.14
N GLU A 167 3.94 10.19 4.18
CA GLU A 167 3.53 9.90 5.55
C GLU A 167 2.00 9.91 5.71
N ARG A 168 1.32 10.86 5.05
CA ARG A 168 -0.15 10.87 4.98
C ARG A 168 -0.67 9.60 4.32
N GLY A 169 0.05 9.13 3.31
CA GLY A 169 -0.01 7.78 2.78
C GLY A 169 -1.34 7.40 2.14
N VAL A 170 -1.31 6.22 1.52
CA VAL A 170 -2.49 5.52 1.03
C VAL A 170 -2.91 4.54 2.13
N GLN A 171 -4.18 4.56 2.54
CA GLN A 171 -4.67 3.65 3.59
C GLN A 171 -4.75 2.22 3.08
N ILE A 172 -4.56 1.25 3.98
CA ILE A 172 -4.78 -0.17 3.64
C ILE A 172 -6.23 -0.35 3.21
N PHE A 173 -6.43 -1.15 2.17
CA PHE A 173 -7.78 -1.55 1.76
C PHE A 173 -8.45 -2.45 2.79
N ASP A 174 -9.52 -1.97 3.40
CA ASP A 174 -10.39 -2.78 4.25
C ASP A 174 -11.57 -3.34 3.45
N LYS A 175 -11.74 -4.66 3.44
CA LYS A 175 -12.83 -5.32 2.70
C LYS A 175 -14.21 -5.03 3.28
N SER A 176 -14.30 -4.65 4.54
CA SER A 176 -15.56 -4.32 5.20
C SER A 176 -16.04 -2.90 4.89
N GLU A 177 -15.13 -2.04 4.41
CA GLU A 177 -15.42 -0.62 4.21
C GLU A 177 -15.94 -0.32 2.81
N ARG A 178 -16.82 0.69 2.75
CA ARG A 178 -17.41 1.11 1.48
C ARG A 178 -16.36 1.81 0.62
N THR A 179 -16.29 1.38 -0.63
CA THR A 179 -15.33 1.90 -1.60
C THR A 179 -16.03 2.76 -2.65
N CYS A 180 -15.38 3.84 -3.08
CA CYS A 180 -15.81 4.73 -4.16
C CYS A 180 -14.67 4.84 -5.18
N LEU A 181 -14.98 4.60 -6.46
CA LEU A 181 -14.04 4.78 -7.56
C LEU A 181 -14.44 6.06 -8.30
N ALA A 182 -13.58 7.07 -8.25
CA ALA A 182 -13.71 8.29 -9.02
C ALA A 182 -12.74 8.25 -10.20
N THR A 183 -13.21 8.62 -11.39
CA THR A 183 -12.41 8.64 -12.61
C THR A 183 -12.49 10.01 -13.26
N ASP A 184 -11.46 10.33 -14.04
CA ASP A 184 -11.40 11.56 -14.83
C ASP A 184 -10.73 11.27 -16.17
N TRP A 185 -11.29 11.82 -17.25
CA TRP A 185 -10.71 11.77 -18.58
C TRP A 185 -10.35 13.17 -19.08
N SER A 186 -9.19 13.25 -19.72
CA SER A 186 -8.80 14.41 -20.50
C SER A 186 -8.20 13.97 -21.83
N LYS A 187 -8.09 14.91 -22.78
CA LYS A 187 -7.41 14.65 -24.05
C LYS A 187 -5.96 14.19 -23.89
N ASN A 188 -5.32 14.53 -22.77
CA ASN A 188 -3.91 14.24 -22.49
C ASN A 188 -3.72 12.94 -21.71
N GLY A 189 -4.72 12.49 -20.96
CA GLY A 189 -4.58 11.36 -20.05
C GLY A 189 -5.86 11.03 -19.30
N ILE A 190 -5.87 9.84 -18.73
CA ILE A 190 -6.93 9.37 -17.84
C ILE A 190 -6.37 9.09 -16.45
N GLY A 191 -7.21 9.28 -15.44
CA GLY A 191 -6.86 9.06 -14.05
C GLY A 191 -8.01 8.45 -13.26
N PHE A 192 -7.67 7.78 -12.17
CA PHE A 192 -8.64 7.32 -11.19
C PHE A 192 -8.10 7.39 -9.75
N TRP A 193 -9.05 7.53 -8.83
CA TRP A 193 -8.85 7.48 -7.40
C TRP A 193 -9.85 6.51 -6.79
N LEU A 194 -9.33 5.56 -6.02
CA LEU A 194 -10.10 4.66 -5.19
C LEU A 194 -10.09 5.20 -3.77
N PHE A 195 -11.25 5.51 -3.24
CA PHE A 195 -11.44 5.99 -1.87
C PHE A 195 -12.20 4.98 -1.04
N GLN A 196 -11.91 4.93 0.26
CA GLN A 196 -12.69 4.20 1.24
C GLN A 196 -13.27 5.14 2.30
N LYS A 197 -14.50 4.84 2.70
CA LYS A 197 -15.20 5.56 3.76
C LYS A 197 -14.70 5.04 5.11
N HIS A 198 -14.04 5.89 5.87
CA HIS A 198 -13.68 5.65 7.28
C HIS A 198 -14.48 6.58 8.21
N CYS A 199 -15.51 7.28 7.70
CA CYS A 199 -16.41 8.12 8.51
C CYS A 199 -17.54 7.28 9.11
N THR A 200 -17.90 7.57 10.36
CA THR A 200 -19.09 7.01 11.03
C THR A 200 -20.40 7.72 10.65
N CYS A 201 -20.40 8.50 9.57
CA CYS A 201 -21.60 9.22 9.14
C CYS A 201 -22.61 8.26 8.52
N ASP A 202 -23.88 8.35 8.89
CA ASP A 202 -24.94 7.48 8.37
C ASP A 202 -25.35 7.79 6.91
N SER A 203 -24.85 8.89 6.33
CA SER A 203 -25.13 9.22 4.93
C SER A 203 -24.54 8.18 3.97
N THR A 204 -25.37 7.78 3.01
CA THR A 204 -25.01 6.95 1.85
C THR A 204 -24.31 7.74 0.74
N ASP A 205 -24.15 9.04 0.89
CA ASP A 205 -23.55 9.90 -0.13
C ASP A 205 -22.02 9.71 -0.18
N THR A 206 -21.50 9.77 -1.40
CA THR A 206 -20.06 9.85 -1.63
C THR A 206 -19.54 11.17 -1.07
N PHE A 207 -18.40 11.13 -0.38
CA PHE A 207 -17.78 12.32 0.25
C PHE A 207 -18.61 12.97 1.38
N CYS A 208 -19.25 12.15 2.23
CA CYS A 208 -19.94 12.51 3.50
C CYS A 208 -19.31 13.69 4.28
N CYS A 209 -17.99 13.67 4.41
CA CYS A 209 -17.23 14.67 5.16
C CYS A 209 -15.80 14.81 4.60
N PRO A 210 -15.14 15.96 4.81
CA PRO A 210 -13.83 16.24 4.21
C PRO A 210 -12.71 15.31 4.65
N THR A 211 -12.82 14.73 5.85
CA THR A 211 -11.76 13.90 6.45
C THR A 211 -12.06 12.41 6.42
N GLY A 212 -13.30 12.05 6.08
CA GLY A 212 -13.84 10.70 6.20
C GLY A 212 -13.42 9.73 5.12
N TRP A 213 -13.20 10.25 3.91
CA TRP A 213 -12.80 9.43 2.78
C TRP A 213 -11.28 9.44 2.66
N LYS A 214 -10.68 8.26 2.67
CA LYS A 214 -9.24 8.07 2.53
C LYS A 214 -8.94 7.44 1.19
N VAL A 215 -7.82 7.82 0.59
CA VAL A 215 -7.36 7.25 -0.68
C VAL A 215 -6.69 5.90 -0.41
N THR A 216 -7.05 4.90 -1.21
CA THR A 216 -6.57 3.52 -1.09
C THR A 216 -5.84 3.03 -2.35
N LEU A 217 -6.14 3.59 -3.52
CA LEU A 217 -5.40 3.35 -4.74
C LEU A 217 -5.54 4.55 -5.66
N VAL A 218 -4.47 4.90 -6.36
CA VAL A 218 -4.51 5.89 -7.44
C VAL A 218 -3.83 5.30 -8.65
N GLY A 219 -4.30 5.67 -9.83
CA GLY A 219 -3.64 5.29 -11.06
C GLY A 219 -3.95 6.28 -12.16
N SER A 220 -3.02 6.42 -13.09
CA SER A 220 -3.17 7.26 -14.26
C SER A 220 -2.43 6.65 -15.45
N ARG A 221 -2.81 7.08 -16.65
CA ARG A 221 -2.04 6.81 -17.87
C ARG A 221 -2.29 7.90 -18.90
N PHE A 222 -1.32 8.09 -19.79
CA PHE A 222 -1.52 8.94 -20.96
C PHE A 222 -2.51 8.29 -21.94
N THR A 223 -3.28 9.11 -22.64
CA THR A 223 -4.17 8.66 -23.71
C THR A 223 -3.36 8.35 -24.96
N HIS A 224 -3.77 7.31 -25.68
CA HIS A 224 -3.28 7.05 -27.02
C HIS A 224 -3.84 8.08 -28.01
N ALA A 225 -3.20 8.21 -29.18
CA ALA A 225 -3.63 9.15 -30.20
C ALA A 225 -5.09 8.94 -30.63
N ALA A 226 -5.60 7.70 -30.60
CA ALA A 226 -7.00 7.42 -30.87
C ALA A 226 -7.92 7.90 -29.74
N GLU A 227 -7.55 7.62 -28.49
CA GLU A 227 -8.33 7.94 -27.29
C GLU A 227 -8.41 9.44 -27.02
N SER A 228 -7.41 10.22 -27.45
CA SER A 228 -7.42 11.69 -27.30
C SER A 228 -8.45 12.40 -28.20
N ARG A 229 -9.04 11.67 -29.15
CA ARG A 229 -10.07 12.16 -30.08
C ARG A 229 -11.48 11.68 -29.73
N TYR A 230 -11.64 10.94 -28.65
CA TYR A 230 -12.94 10.48 -28.19
C TYR A 230 -13.84 11.65 -27.82
N ALA A 231 -15.15 11.48 -28.02
CA ALA A 231 -16.13 12.39 -27.44
C ALA A 231 -16.00 12.32 -25.90
N PRO A 232 -16.31 13.42 -25.17
CA PRO A 232 -16.17 13.42 -23.71
C PRO A 232 -16.82 12.22 -23.02
N ILE A 233 -18.01 11.81 -23.46
CA ILE A 233 -18.71 10.65 -22.91
C ILE A 233 -17.99 9.32 -23.13
N GLU A 234 -17.37 9.13 -24.29
CA GLU A 234 -16.58 7.93 -24.62
C GLU A 234 -15.26 7.92 -23.85
N GLY A 235 -14.65 9.09 -23.66
CA GLY A 235 -13.47 9.29 -22.85
C GLY A 235 -13.69 8.94 -21.39
N GLU A 236 -14.78 9.44 -20.79
CA GLU A 236 -15.15 9.08 -19.41
C GLU A 236 -15.45 7.58 -19.27
N ALA A 237 -16.16 6.99 -20.23
CA ALA A 237 -16.42 5.55 -20.22
C ALA A 237 -15.13 4.71 -20.29
N LEU A 238 -14.16 5.14 -21.10
CA LEU A 238 -12.82 4.54 -21.15
C LEU A 238 -12.09 4.66 -19.81
N ALA A 239 -12.17 5.82 -19.15
CA ALA A 239 -11.55 6.03 -17.85
C ALA A 239 -12.14 5.10 -16.78
N VAL A 240 -13.47 4.92 -16.78
CA VAL A 240 -14.15 3.95 -15.91
C VAL A 240 -13.67 2.52 -16.19
N ALA A 241 -13.61 2.10 -17.46
CA ALA A 241 -13.17 0.76 -17.82
C ALA A 241 -11.71 0.48 -17.42
N ASP A 242 -10.79 1.41 -17.68
CA ASP A 242 -9.37 1.29 -17.30
C ASP A 242 -9.20 1.24 -15.77
N ALA A 243 -9.94 2.08 -15.06
CA ALA A 243 -9.92 2.14 -13.61
C ALA A 243 -10.43 0.83 -12.99
N LEU A 244 -11.50 0.24 -13.52
CA LEU A 244 -12.04 -1.04 -13.06
C LEU A 244 -11.06 -2.21 -13.30
N ASP A 245 -10.35 -2.22 -14.43
CA ASP A 245 -9.37 -3.26 -14.69
C ASP A 245 -8.16 -3.16 -13.74
N LYS A 246 -7.63 -1.94 -13.54
CA LYS A 246 -6.51 -1.70 -12.63
C LYS A 246 -6.89 -1.90 -11.16
N ALA A 247 -8.09 -1.49 -10.77
CA ALA A 247 -8.59 -1.66 -9.41
C ALA A 247 -9.32 -3.01 -9.19
N ARG A 248 -9.23 -3.96 -10.14
CA ARG A 248 -10.02 -5.21 -10.11
C ARG A 248 -9.92 -5.97 -8.78
N PHE A 249 -8.75 -5.99 -8.15
CA PHE A 249 -8.53 -6.72 -6.90
C PHE A 249 -9.23 -6.07 -5.70
N PHE A 250 -9.47 -4.76 -5.77
CA PHE A 250 -10.10 -3.97 -4.71
C PHE A 250 -11.61 -3.83 -4.94
N VAL A 251 -12.04 -3.73 -6.20
CA VAL A 251 -13.47 -3.56 -6.53
C VAL A 251 -14.21 -4.91 -6.55
N LYS A 252 -13.53 -6.01 -6.90
CA LYS A 252 -14.17 -7.34 -7.00
C LYS A 252 -14.30 -8.09 -5.67
N THR A 253 -13.73 -7.60 -4.56
CA THR A 253 -13.77 -8.29 -3.26
C THR A 253 -15.16 -8.36 -2.61
N GLY A 254 -16.17 -7.68 -3.16
CA GLY A 254 -17.58 -7.87 -2.77
C GLY A 254 -18.27 -9.06 -3.44
N CYS A 255 -17.62 -9.73 -4.40
CA CYS A 255 -18.16 -10.90 -5.08
C CYS A 255 -17.50 -12.16 -4.51
N THR A 256 -18.27 -12.97 -3.80
CA THR A 256 -17.82 -14.19 -3.11
C THR A 256 -17.42 -15.34 -4.05
N ASP A 257 -17.45 -15.14 -5.37
CA ASP A 257 -17.19 -16.19 -6.35
C ASP A 257 -16.23 -15.71 -7.45
N LEU A 258 -14.93 -15.86 -7.21
CA LEU A 258 -13.84 -15.47 -8.11
C LEU A 258 -13.75 -16.29 -9.41
N ASN A 259 -14.54 -17.37 -9.53
CA ASN A 259 -14.53 -18.26 -10.70
C ASN A 259 -15.64 -18.00 -11.71
N ASN A 260 -16.65 -17.20 -11.37
CA ASN A 260 -17.70 -16.84 -12.31
C ASN A 260 -17.51 -15.38 -12.73
N ARG A 261 -17.22 -15.20 -14.02
CA ARG A 261 -17.15 -13.88 -14.67
C ARG A 261 -18.45 -13.14 -14.39
N CYS A 262 -18.39 -12.10 -13.55
CA CYS A 262 -19.31 -10.97 -13.64
C CYS A 262 -19.12 -10.25 -14.97
#